data_AF-A0A195DA60-F1
#
_entry.id   AF-A0A195DA60-F1
#
_cell.length_a   1.000
_cell.length_b   1.000
_cell.length_c   1.000
_cell.angle_alpha   90.00
_cell.angle_beta   90.00
_cell.angle_gamma   90.00
#
_symmetry.space_group_name_H-M   'P 1'
#
loop_
_entity.id
_entity.type
_entity.pdbx_description
1 polymer ?
#
loop_
_entity_poly.entity_id
_entity_poly.type
_entity_poly.pdbx_seq_one_letter_code
_entity_poly.pdbx_strand_id
1 'polypeptide(L)'
;MEEDSHCKMSSIKNSTFTNVNKSSNFFGNINKKHSYAGKNNEQKVNKIKSNLHQDLFWPFSILIMFFKLIGLVTFVHRNVMYKKRISYTFQYSKFGIVYNVVLSSLMIALNYIISIPFRLNWHYMIQTNLTVGIAVLQTVLGTLVMCVILISYCINQKSLVRIANRLITIEHEIDRLYHLYHPLRRQRIFCIMIIVCILKICLLILLLFVEFLVLHLNPVSWLTDVLPAFHVGWILIQYFLLVTVIQADFADVNRAIQSLTRINAPDLRLQSLYQTRRIIMNNSIVYQLLQLRDVHCHLCEISEDMSSFYSLPVLFGIVFLFLSLIYNGYYFLLFLLMTDDILNYSYGILDVILWIIFLIYPISLLTNRITRILIEVE
;
A
#
# COMPACT_ATOMS: atom_id res chain seq x y z
N MET A 1 -57.25 -1.50 36.31
CA MET A 1 -57.68 -2.59 37.19
C MET A 1 -56.62 -3.69 37.10
N GLU A 2 -55.48 -3.62 37.81
CA GLU A 2 -55.29 -3.26 39.25
C GLU A 2 -56.19 -4.14 40.14
N GLU A 3 -55.78 -4.69 41.29
CA GLU A 3 -54.50 -4.75 42.06
C GLU A 3 -54.69 -5.91 43.11
N ASP A 4 -53.72 -6.49 43.80
CA ASP A 4 -52.24 -6.63 43.70
C ASP A 4 -51.83 -7.80 44.65
N SER A 5 -50.51 -8.03 44.84
CA SER A 5 -49.89 -8.35 46.14
C SER A 5 -49.97 -9.82 46.63
N HIS A 6 -49.18 -10.24 47.62
CA HIS A 6 -47.71 -10.21 47.75
C HIS A 6 -47.29 -11.20 48.87
N CYS A 7 -46.02 -11.61 48.90
CA CYS A 7 -45.25 -11.95 50.12
C CYS A 7 -45.66 -13.11 51.06
N LYS A 8 -44.83 -14.16 51.14
CA LYS A 8 -43.90 -14.49 52.28
C LYS A 8 -43.38 -15.95 52.18
N MET A 9 -42.40 -16.43 52.98
CA MET A 9 -41.05 -15.94 53.35
C MET A 9 -40.41 -17.01 54.27
N SER A 10 -39.20 -17.46 53.94
CA SER A 10 -38.19 -18.13 54.81
C SER A 10 -38.58 -19.29 55.77
N SER A 11 -37.80 -20.38 55.74
CA SER A 11 -37.32 -21.00 57.00
C SER A 11 -35.98 -21.71 56.84
N ILE A 12 -35.06 -21.45 57.77
CA ILE A 12 -33.75 -22.10 57.93
C ILE A 12 -33.89 -23.25 58.94
N LYS A 13 -33.24 -24.41 58.72
CA LYS A 13 -32.44 -25.14 59.74
C LYS A 13 -31.82 -26.46 59.23
N ASN A 14 -30.52 -26.62 59.55
CA ASN A 14 -29.83 -27.79 60.13
C ASN A 14 -30.31 -29.20 59.73
N SER A 15 -29.44 -30.15 59.36
CA SER A 15 -28.28 -30.56 60.18
C SER A 15 -27.23 -31.39 59.41
N THR A 16 -25.99 -31.30 59.87
CA THR A 16 -24.86 -32.16 59.47
C THR A 16 -24.99 -33.58 60.00
N PHE A 17 -24.69 -34.58 59.18
CA PHE A 17 -24.01 -35.80 59.62
C PHE A 17 -22.95 -36.24 58.60
N THR A 18 -21.99 -37.04 59.08
CA THR A 18 -20.60 -37.08 58.58
C THR A 18 -20.32 -38.10 57.48
N ASN A 19 -19.39 -37.72 56.59
CA ASN A 19 -18.40 -38.53 55.87
C ASN A 19 -18.57 -40.06 55.87
N VAL A 20 -18.62 -40.66 54.67
CA VAL A 20 -17.46 -41.35 54.05
C VAL A 20 -17.77 -41.62 52.57
N ASN A 21 -17.13 -40.87 51.68
CA ASN A 21 -16.38 -41.43 50.55
C ASN A 21 -15.58 -40.34 49.82
N LYS A 22 -14.25 -40.50 49.83
CA LYS A 22 -13.31 -39.68 49.06
C LYS A 22 -13.39 -40.04 47.56
N SER A 23 -12.84 -39.13 46.74
CA SER A 23 -12.48 -39.31 45.32
C SER A 23 -13.60 -39.59 44.29
N SER A 24 -14.27 -38.53 43.83
CA SER A 24 -14.88 -38.51 42.47
C SER A 24 -15.08 -37.12 41.84
N ASN A 25 -15.18 -36.02 42.62
CA ASN A 25 -15.63 -34.72 42.08
C ASN A 25 -14.57 -33.63 41.82
N PHE A 26 -13.26 -33.88 42.05
CA PHE A 26 -12.25 -32.83 41.85
C PHE A 26 -11.89 -32.57 40.37
N PHE A 27 -11.87 -33.61 39.53
CA PHE A 27 -11.56 -33.47 38.09
C PHE A 27 -12.68 -32.77 37.28
N GLY A 28 -13.95 -32.96 37.66
CA GLY A 28 -15.08 -32.37 36.94
C GLY A 28 -15.13 -30.84 37.03
N ASN A 29 -14.64 -30.25 38.13
CA ASN A 29 -14.69 -28.80 38.34
C ASN A 29 -13.43 -28.07 37.84
N ILE A 30 -12.26 -28.72 37.87
CA ILE A 30 -11.03 -28.20 37.26
C ILE A 30 -11.20 -28.06 35.75
N ASN A 31 -11.74 -29.08 35.06
CA ASN A 31 -12.02 -28.99 33.63
C ASN A 31 -13.04 -27.89 33.27
N LYS A 32 -14.06 -27.65 34.11
CA LYS A 32 -14.97 -26.50 33.91
C LYS A 32 -14.24 -25.16 34.10
N LYS A 33 -13.42 -25.01 35.15
CA LYS A 33 -12.68 -23.76 35.39
C LYS A 33 -11.65 -23.46 34.29
N HIS A 34 -10.93 -24.47 33.79
CA HIS A 34 -10.06 -24.33 32.61
C HIS A 34 -10.84 -24.15 31.31
N SER A 35 -12.05 -24.71 31.15
CA SER A 35 -12.89 -24.43 29.99
C SER A 35 -13.39 -22.97 29.97
N TYR A 36 -13.80 -22.42 31.11
CA TYR A 36 -14.19 -21.00 31.20
C TYR A 36 -12.99 -20.05 31.08
N ALA A 37 -11.84 -20.37 31.68
CA ALA A 37 -10.61 -19.59 31.51
C ALA A 37 -10.08 -19.66 30.07
N GLY A 38 -10.13 -20.84 29.44
CA GLY A 38 -9.81 -21.06 28.03
C GLY A 38 -10.72 -20.25 27.11
N LYS A 39 -12.04 -20.35 27.28
CA LYS A 39 -13.01 -19.55 26.50
C LYS A 39 -12.87 -18.05 26.71
N ASN A 40 -12.57 -17.58 27.94
CA ASN A 40 -12.31 -16.16 28.19
C ASN A 40 -10.99 -15.68 27.57
N ASN A 41 -9.95 -16.52 27.56
CA ASN A 41 -8.68 -16.21 26.91
C ASN A 41 -8.81 -16.26 25.38
N GLU A 42 -9.51 -17.25 24.82
CA GLU A 42 -9.86 -17.30 23.39
C GLU A 42 -10.74 -16.10 22.99
N GLN A 43 -11.74 -15.72 23.79
CA GLN A 43 -12.52 -14.50 23.53
C GLN A 43 -11.67 -13.24 23.64
N LYS A 44 -10.75 -13.12 24.62
CA LYS A 44 -9.82 -11.99 24.69
C LYS A 44 -8.89 -11.95 23.48
N VAL A 45 -8.27 -13.07 23.12
CA VAL A 45 -7.37 -13.18 21.95
C VAL A 45 -8.12 -12.89 20.65
N ASN A 46 -9.33 -13.43 20.48
CA ASN A 46 -10.17 -13.15 19.31
C ASN A 46 -10.65 -11.69 19.28
N LYS A 47 -10.93 -11.07 20.44
CA LYS A 47 -11.32 -9.65 20.53
C LYS A 47 -10.14 -8.71 20.25
N ILE A 48 -8.93 -9.06 20.71
CA ILE A 48 -7.70 -8.35 20.37
C ILE A 48 -7.39 -8.51 18.87
N LYS A 49 -7.53 -9.73 18.33
CA LYS A 49 -7.30 -10.04 16.91
C LYS A 49 -8.32 -9.35 16.00
N SER A 50 -9.59 -9.22 16.40
CA SER A 50 -10.60 -8.48 15.65
C SER A 50 -10.40 -6.98 15.71
N ASN A 51 -10.07 -6.41 16.88
CA ASN A 51 -9.76 -4.98 17.00
C ASN A 51 -8.56 -4.61 16.13
N LEU A 52 -7.44 -5.35 16.22
CA LEU A 52 -6.25 -5.11 15.39
C LEU A 52 -6.56 -5.14 13.88
N HIS A 53 -7.48 -6.01 13.47
CA HIS A 53 -7.89 -6.14 12.07
C HIS A 53 -8.82 -5.01 11.60
N GLN A 54 -9.59 -4.39 12.52
CA GLN A 54 -10.37 -3.19 12.26
C GLN A 54 -9.48 -1.93 12.23
N ASP A 55 -8.50 -1.83 13.13
CA ASP A 55 -7.60 -0.68 13.25
C ASP A 55 -6.70 -0.50 12.01
N LEU A 56 -6.26 -1.60 11.37
CA LEU A 56 -5.53 -1.52 10.08
C LEU A 56 -6.41 -1.26 8.86
N PHE A 57 -7.71 -1.54 8.93
CA PHE A 57 -8.62 -1.34 7.79
C PHE A 57 -8.92 0.16 7.55
N TRP A 58 -8.91 0.97 8.62
CA TRP A 58 -9.13 2.41 8.55
C TRP A 58 -8.07 3.18 7.72
N PRO A 59 -6.74 3.08 7.97
CA PRO A 59 -5.75 3.79 7.18
C PRO A 59 -5.71 3.33 5.71
N PHE A 60 -5.98 2.04 5.44
CA PHE A 60 -6.10 1.54 4.07
C PHE A 60 -7.32 2.15 3.35
N SER A 61 -8.44 2.31 4.04
CA SER A 61 -9.64 2.96 3.50
C SER A 61 -9.39 4.44 3.19
N ILE A 62 -8.69 5.17 4.07
CA ILE A 62 -8.25 6.56 3.81
C ILE A 62 -7.36 6.62 2.56
N LEU A 63 -6.38 5.71 2.45
CA LEU A 63 -5.45 5.67 1.32
C LEU A 63 -6.17 5.43 -0.02
N ILE A 64 -7.18 4.57 -0.04
CA ILE A 64 -8.04 4.36 -1.21
C ILE A 64 -8.84 5.63 -1.55
N MET A 65 -9.41 6.32 -0.55
CA MET A 65 -10.10 7.60 -0.80
C MET A 65 -9.16 8.69 -1.33
N PHE A 66 -7.92 8.74 -0.83
CA PHE A 66 -6.89 9.67 -1.28
C PHE A 66 -6.52 9.42 -2.76
N PHE A 67 -6.18 8.19 -3.15
CA PHE A 67 -5.91 7.89 -4.55
C PHE A 67 -7.13 8.09 -5.46
N LYS A 68 -8.35 7.91 -4.94
CA LYS A 68 -9.59 8.19 -5.68
C LYS A 68 -9.78 9.69 -5.94
N LEU A 69 -9.42 10.55 -4.97
CA LEU A 69 -9.46 12.00 -5.12
C LEU A 69 -8.45 12.51 -6.17
N ILE A 70 -7.31 11.84 -6.31
CA ILE A 70 -6.28 12.15 -7.32
C ILE A 70 -6.65 11.57 -8.72
N GLY A 71 -7.70 10.76 -8.82
CA GLY A 71 -8.09 10.08 -10.08
C GLY A 71 -7.27 8.81 -10.39
N LEU A 72 -6.40 8.38 -9.46
CA LEU A 72 -5.57 7.18 -9.55
C LEU A 72 -6.29 5.90 -9.06
N VAL A 73 -7.52 6.04 -8.56
CA VAL A 73 -8.44 4.93 -8.26
C VAL A 73 -9.78 5.24 -8.91
N THR A 74 -10.03 4.66 -10.08
CA THR A 74 -11.29 4.84 -10.83
C THR A 74 -12.38 3.85 -10.42
N PHE A 75 -12.09 2.86 -9.58
CA PHE A 75 -13.02 1.79 -9.20
C PHE A 75 -13.84 2.11 -7.93
N VAL A 76 -14.98 1.43 -7.80
CA VAL A 76 -15.84 1.50 -6.61
C VAL A 76 -15.65 0.25 -5.76
N HIS A 77 -15.40 0.45 -4.47
CA HIS A 77 -15.37 -0.61 -3.47
C HIS A 77 -16.81 -1.03 -3.14
N ARG A 78 -17.13 -2.32 -3.34
CA ARG A 78 -18.42 -2.89 -3.00
C ARG A 78 -18.24 -4.09 -2.06
N ASN A 79 -18.73 -3.91 -0.84
CA ASN A 79 -18.85 -5.00 0.13
C ASN A 79 -19.98 -5.92 -0.32
N VAL A 80 -19.64 -7.14 -0.71
CA VAL A 80 -20.62 -8.21 -0.95
C VAL A 80 -20.55 -9.13 0.26
N MET A 81 -21.62 -9.16 1.06
CA MET A 81 -21.67 -10.05 2.22
C MET A 81 -22.22 -11.40 1.78
N TYR A 82 -21.43 -12.46 1.92
CA TYR A 82 -21.86 -13.83 1.64
C TYR A 82 -21.54 -14.72 2.85
N LYS A 83 -22.57 -15.37 3.41
CA LYS A 83 -22.48 -16.33 4.54
C LYS A 83 -21.50 -15.91 5.66
N LYS A 84 -21.74 -14.75 6.29
CA LYS A 84 -20.99 -14.19 7.44
C LYS A 84 -19.50 -13.84 7.20
N ARG A 85 -18.94 -13.98 5.99
CA ARG A 85 -17.68 -13.31 5.62
C ARG A 85 -17.99 -12.05 4.79
N ILE A 86 -17.21 -11.01 5.01
CA ILE A 86 -17.19 -9.81 4.16
C ILE A 86 -16.20 -10.12 3.04
N SER A 87 -16.70 -10.34 1.82
CA SER A 87 -15.84 -10.38 0.64
C SER A 87 -15.82 -9.00 -0.01
N TYR A 88 -14.61 -8.45 -0.16
CA TYR A 88 -14.39 -7.17 -0.82
C TYR A 88 -14.30 -7.40 -2.32
N THR A 89 -15.15 -6.71 -3.09
CA THR A 89 -15.10 -6.77 -4.56
C THR A 89 -15.00 -5.36 -5.12
N PHE A 90 -14.06 -5.15 -6.02
CA PHE A 90 -13.95 -3.91 -6.76
C PHE A 90 -14.78 -3.98 -8.04
N GLN A 91 -15.55 -2.92 -8.30
CA GLN A 91 -16.42 -2.81 -9.47
C GLN A 91 -16.02 -1.59 -10.32
N TYR A 92 -16.20 -1.74 -11.62
CA TYR A 92 -16.04 -0.67 -12.61
C TYR A 92 -17.01 0.48 -12.34
N SER A 93 -16.52 1.72 -12.43
CA SER A 93 -17.32 2.93 -12.24
C SER A 93 -17.24 3.83 -13.46
N LYS A 94 -18.40 4.05 -14.11
CA LYS A 94 -18.56 5.04 -15.18
C LYS A 94 -18.23 6.45 -14.69
N PHE A 95 -18.56 6.77 -13.44
CA PHE A 95 -18.30 8.08 -12.84
C PHE A 95 -16.79 8.35 -12.70
N GLY A 96 -15.98 7.32 -12.43
CA GLY A 96 -14.51 7.46 -12.36
C GLY A 96 -13.89 7.87 -13.69
N ILE A 97 -14.40 7.35 -14.81
CA ILE A 97 -13.97 7.76 -16.16
C ILE A 97 -14.39 9.20 -16.44
N VAL A 98 -15.67 9.55 -16.20
CA VAL A 98 -16.16 10.92 -16.43
C VAL A 98 -15.34 11.93 -15.62
N TYR A 99 -15.05 11.63 -14.35
CA TYR A 99 -14.19 12.45 -13.50
C TYR A 99 -12.78 12.63 -14.08
N ASN A 100 -12.09 11.55 -14.45
CA ASN A 100 -10.74 11.62 -15.01
C ASN A 100 -10.69 12.35 -16.37
N VAL A 101 -11.72 12.21 -17.21
CA VAL A 101 -11.83 12.92 -18.49
C VAL A 101 -12.05 14.42 -18.27
N VAL A 102 -12.97 14.79 -17.37
CA VAL A 102 -13.18 16.19 -16.98
C VAL A 102 -11.90 16.78 -16.39
N LEU A 103 -11.23 16.07 -15.48
CA LEU A 103 -9.97 16.49 -14.88
C LEU A 103 -8.88 16.71 -15.94
N SER A 104 -8.74 15.80 -16.90
CA SER A 104 -7.79 15.94 -18.02
C SER A 104 -8.10 17.17 -18.86
N SER A 105 -9.37 17.39 -19.22
CA SER A 105 -9.79 18.56 -20.00
C SER A 105 -9.56 19.88 -19.26
N LEU A 106 -9.76 19.90 -17.94
CA LEU A 106 -9.50 21.04 -17.08
C LEU A 106 -7.99 21.35 -17.00
N MET A 107 -7.13 20.34 -16.88
CA MET A 107 -5.68 20.54 -16.88
C MET A 107 -5.17 21.12 -18.20
N ILE A 108 -5.70 20.66 -19.34
CA ILE A 108 -5.36 21.22 -20.66
C ILE A 108 -5.80 22.69 -20.76
N ALA A 109 -7.04 23.00 -20.35
CA ALA A 109 -7.57 24.36 -20.40
C ALA A 109 -6.78 25.32 -19.49
N LEU A 110 -6.48 24.92 -18.26
CA LEU A 110 -5.67 25.70 -17.32
C LEU A 110 -4.25 25.93 -17.83
N ASN A 111 -3.64 24.93 -18.47
CA ASN A 111 -2.30 25.05 -19.03
C ASN A 111 -2.25 26.10 -20.16
N TYR A 112 -3.21 26.00 -21.08
CA TYR A 112 -3.30 26.90 -22.24
C TYR A 112 -3.65 28.34 -21.84
N ILE A 113 -4.60 28.52 -20.93
CA ILE A 113 -5.13 29.85 -20.56
C ILE A 113 -4.25 30.57 -19.54
N ILE A 114 -3.71 29.85 -18.56
CA ILE A 114 -3.02 30.44 -17.40
C ILE A 114 -1.52 30.15 -17.47
N SER A 115 -1.14 28.87 -17.55
CA SER A 115 0.26 28.46 -17.37
C SER A 115 1.21 28.95 -18.45
N ILE A 116 0.86 28.81 -19.73
CA ILE A 116 1.73 29.22 -20.84
C ILE A 116 1.88 30.75 -20.90
N PRO A 117 0.80 31.57 -20.86
CA PRO A 117 0.93 33.03 -20.83
C PRO A 117 1.69 33.52 -19.60
N PHE A 118 1.50 32.87 -18.45
CA PHE A 118 2.27 33.17 -17.23
C PHE A 118 3.77 32.95 -17.44
N ARG A 119 4.19 31.78 -17.95
CA ARG A 119 5.61 31.47 -18.21
C ARG A 119 6.27 32.41 -19.23
N LEU A 120 5.52 32.86 -20.24
CA LEU A 120 6.02 33.79 -21.25
C LEU A 120 6.21 35.22 -20.69
N ASN A 121 5.33 35.64 -19.78
CA ASN A 121 5.35 36.98 -19.18
C ASN A 121 6.11 37.04 -17.83
N TRP A 122 6.58 35.92 -17.29
CA TRP A 122 7.29 35.87 -16.01
C TRP A 122 8.72 36.42 -16.14
N HIS A 123 8.97 37.55 -15.48
CA HIS A 123 10.27 38.18 -15.46
C HIS A 123 11.17 37.47 -14.43
N TYR A 124 11.90 36.45 -14.88
CA TYR A 124 12.97 35.83 -14.08
C TYR A 124 14.12 36.83 -13.88
N MET A 125 14.77 36.83 -12.71
CA MET A 125 16.00 37.58 -12.47
C MET A 125 17.16 37.17 -13.42
N ILE A 126 17.09 35.97 -14.01
CA ILE A 126 17.98 35.50 -15.09
C ILE A 126 17.10 35.03 -16.27
N GLN A 127 16.50 35.97 -16.98
CA GLN A 127 15.68 35.68 -18.15
C GLN A 127 16.55 35.53 -19.40
N THR A 128 16.56 34.35 -19.99
CA THR A 128 17.07 34.10 -21.34
C THR A 128 15.97 33.42 -22.17
N ASN A 129 15.99 33.58 -23.49
CA ASN A 129 15.03 32.89 -24.37
C ASN A 129 15.08 31.35 -24.19
N LEU A 130 16.25 30.82 -23.81
CA LEU A 130 16.46 29.41 -23.53
C LEU A 130 15.81 28.96 -22.21
N THR A 131 15.97 29.71 -21.11
CA THR A 131 15.34 29.36 -19.82
C THR A 131 13.81 29.45 -19.89
N VAL A 132 13.27 30.46 -20.58
CA VAL A 132 11.81 30.56 -20.87
C VAL A 132 11.34 29.37 -21.72
N GLY A 133 12.08 29.01 -22.78
CA GLY A 133 11.74 27.88 -23.64
C GLY A 133 11.69 26.54 -22.89
N ILE A 134 12.66 26.27 -22.01
CA ILE A 134 12.67 25.04 -21.20
C ILE A 134 11.52 25.04 -20.17
N ALA A 135 11.24 26.17 -19.51
CA ALA A 135 10.14 26.27 -18.56
C ALA A 135 8.77 26.02 -19.21
N VAL A 136 8.54 26.54 -20.43
CA VAL A 136 7.33 26.25 -21.22
C VAL A 136 7.29 24.76 -21.64
N LEU A 137 8.41 24.20 -22.12
CA LEU A 137 8.49 22.79 -22.50
C LEU A 137 8.17 21.84 -21.33
N GLN A 138 8.74 22.09 -20.15
CA GLN A 138 8.44 21.33 -18.92
C GLN A 138 6.96 21.44 -18.54
N THR A 139 6.38 22.65 -18.65
CA THR A 139 4.98 22.92 -18.35
C THR A 139 4.03 22.16 -19.28
N VAL A 140 4.34 22.08 -20.57
CA VAL A 140 3.58 21.29 -21.56
C VAL A 140 3.75 19.78 -21.33
N LEU A 141 4.98 19.32 -21.12
CA LEU A 141 5.28 17.90 -20.85
C LEU A 141 4.60 17.40 -19.58
N GLY A 142 4.61 18.19 -18.50
CA GLY A 142 3.93 17.84 -17.25
C GLY A 142 2.44 17.60 -17.47
N THR A 143 1.77 18.47 -18.23
CA THR A 143 0.34 18.28 -18.56
C THR A 143 0.05 17.17 -19.56
N LEU A 144 0.95 16.92 -20.52
CA LEU A 144 0.84 15.77 -21.42
C LEU A 144 0.92 14.45 -20.63
N VAL A 145 1.90 14.34 -19.74
CA VAL A 145 2.12 13.16 -18.88
C VAL A 145 0.91 12.95 -17.97
N MET A 146 0.41 14.01 -17.34
CA MET A 146 -0.85 14.01 -16.57
C MET A 146 -2.05 13.46 -17.36
N CYS A 147 -2.24 13.90 -18.60
CA CYS A 147 -3.34 13.41 -19.44
C CYS A 147 -3.12 11.94 -19.82
N VAL A 148 -1.91 11.55 -20.21
CA VAL A 148 -1.54 10.15 -20.53
C VAL A 148 -1.85 9.22 -19.35
N ILE A 149 -1.51 9.65 -18.12
CA ILE A 149 -1.85 8.95 -16.88
C ILE A 149 -3.37 8.80 -16.75
N LEU A 150 -4.10 9.90 -16.70
CA LEU A 150 -5.54 9.88 -16.40
C LEU A 150 -6.33 9.07 -17.45
N ILE A 151 -5.95 9.20 -18.73
CA ILE A 151 -6.50 8.42 -19.85
C ILE A 151 -6.14 6.93 -19.72
N SER A 152 -4.90 6.58 -19.35
CA SER A 152 -4.51 5.18 -19.09
C SER A 152 -5.35 4.55 -17.98
N TYR A 153 -5.62 5.30 -16.90
CA TYR A 153 -6.51 4.86 -15.81
C TYR A 153 -7.98 4.75 -16.21
N CYS A 154 -8.43 5.46 -17.25
CA CYS A 154 -9.76 5.27 -17.86
C CYS A 154 -9.82 4.01 -18.72
N ILE A 155 -8.87 3.85 -19.66
CA ILE A 155 -8.86 2.72 -20.62
C ILE A 155 -8.64 1.40 -19.88
N ASN A 156 -7.63 1.34 -19.01
CA ASN A 156 -7.19 0.11 -18.36
C ASN A 156 -7.89 -0.16 -17.01
N GLN A 157 -8.93 0.60 -16.65
CA GLN A 157 -9.70 0.42 -15.40
C GLN A 157 -10.14 -1.03 -15.17
N LYS A 158 -10.54 -1.74 -16.24
CA LYS A 158 -10.95 -3.16 -16.17
C LYS A 158 -9.80 -4.09 -15.76
N SER A 159 -8.58 -3.80 -16.21
CA SER A 159 -7.37 -4.56 -15.83
C SER A 159 -7.05 -4.34 -14.36
N LEU A 160 -7.02 -3.08 -13.91
CA LEU A 160 -6.73 -2.76 -12.50
C LEU A 160 -7.75 -3.38 -11.54
N VAL A 161 -9.04 -3.36 -11.88
CA VAL A 161 -10.09 -4.06 -11.10
C VAL A 161 -9.85 -5.58 -11.06
N ARG A 162 -9.41 -6.19 -12.17
CA ARG A 162 -9.06 -7.62 -12.21
C ARG A 162 -7.87 -7.92 -11.30
N ILE A 163 -6.79 -7.16 -11.40
CA ILE A 163 -5.57 -7.27 -10.57
C ILE A 163 -5.95 -7.23 -9.09
N ALA A 164 -6.70 -6.20 -8.67
CA ALA A 164 -7.07 -6.01 -7.28
C ALA A 164 -7.99 -7.13 -6.74
N ASN A 165 -8.94 -7.62 -7.54
CA ASN A 165 -9.81 -8.74 -7.16
C ASN A 165 -9.05 -10.09 -7.11
N ARG A 166 -8.10 -10.32 -8.04
CA ARG A 166 -7.22 -11.50 -8.04
C ARG A 166 -6.33 -11.51 -6.80
N LEU A 167 -5.73 -10.37 -6.45
CA LEU A 167 -4.88 -10.23 -5.26
C LEU A 167 -5.63 -10.54 -3.95
N ILE A 168 -6.85 -10.02 -3.78
CA ILE A 168 -7.72 -10.36 -2.62
C ILE A 168 -8.04 -11.86 -2.58
N THR A 169 -8.21 -12.49 -3.74
CA THR A 169 -8.51 -13.93 -3.81
C THR A 169 -7.31 -14.76 -3.35
N ILE A 170 -6.11 -14.46 -3.85
CA ILE A 170 -4.86 -15.09 -3.42
C ILE A 170 -4.62 -14.88 -1.92
N GLU A 171 -4.80 -13.65 -1.42
CA GLU A 171 -4.72 -13.34 0.00
C GLU A 171 -5.62 -14.26 0.84
N HIS A 172 -6.88 -14.44 0.43
CA HIS A 172 -7.83 -15.32 1.12
C HIS A 172 -7.46 -16.80 1.03
N GLU A 173 -6.75 -17.23 -0.02
CA GLU A 173 -6.25 -18.60 -0.15
C GLU A 173 -5.00 -18.83 0.71
N ILE A 174 -4.06 -17.89 0.74
CA ILE A 174 -2.89 -17.90 1.64
C ILE A 174 -3.35 -17.92 3.10
N ASP A 175 -4.28 -17.05 3.50
CA ASP A 175 -4.84 -17.03 4.87
C ASP A 175 -5.57 -18.35 5.23
N ARG A 176 -6.22 -19.01 4.24
CA ARG A 176 -6.89 -20.31 4.43
C ARG A 176 -5.90 -21.46 4.59
N LEU A 177 -4.81 -21.44 3.83
CA LEU A 177 -3.76 -22.46 3.84
C LEU A 177 -2.87 -22.33 5.08
N TYR A 178 -2.51 -21.10 5.43
CA TYR A 178 -1.48 -20.78 6.42
C TYR A 178 -2.05 -20.02 7.61
N HIS A 179 -3.11 -20.58 8.22
CA HIS A 179 -3.66 -20.21 9.53
C HIS A 179 -2.60 -20.00 10.66
N LEU A 180 -1.37 -20.44 10.41
CA LEU A 180 -0.20 -20.48 11.29
C LEU A 180 0.80 -19.31 11.08
N TYR A 181 0.81 -18.61 9.94
CA TYR A 181 1.75 -17.50 9.69
C TYR A 181 1.16 -16.13 10.04
N HIS A 182 2.00 -15.24 10.57
CA HIS A 182 1.55 -14.28 11.60
C HIS A 182 1.10 -12.93 11.02
N PRO A 183 -0.01 -12.33 11.52
CA PRO A 183 -0.40 -10.95 11.16
C PRO A 183 0.67 -9.87 11.43
N LEU A 184 1.70 -10.15 12.25
CA LEU A 184 2.77 -9.21 12.58
C LEU A 184 3.68 -8.87 11.39
N ARG A 185 3.94 -9.81 10.46
CA ARG A 185 4.72 -9.51 9.25
C ARG A 185 3.96 -8.54 8.36
N ARG A 186 2.69 -8.85 8.14
CA ARG A 186 1.77 -8.08 7.29
C ARG A 186 1.50 -6.69 7.88
N GLN A 187 1.29 -6.61 9.19
CA GLN A 187 1.23 -5.34 9.92
C GLN A 187 2.50 -4.50 9.75
N ARG A 188 3.70 -5.10 9.83
CA ARG A 188 4.97 -4.37 9.59
C ARG A 188 5.04 -3.81 8.17
N ILE A 189 4.60 -4.56 7.16
CA ILE A 189 4.55 -4.11 5.76
C ILE A 189 3.58 -2.93 5.63
N PHE A 190 2.36 -3.04 6.16
CA PHE A 190 1.40 -1.92 6.19
C PHE A 190 1.95 -0.69 6.93
N CYS A 191 2.64 -0.85 8.07
CA CYS A 191 3.29 0.26 8.76
C CYS A 191 4.36 0.94 7.88
N ILE A 192 5.22 0.17 7.19
CA ILE A 192 6.22 0.73 6.27
C ILE A 192 5.55 1.50 5.13
N MET A 193 4.48 0.94 4.55
CA MET A 193 3.69 1.59 3.49
C MET A 193 3.08 2.92 3.96
N ILE A 194 2.50 2.95 5.17
CA ILE A 194 1.94 4.18 5.78
C ILE A 194 3.04 5.21 6.02
N ILE A 195 4.20 4.80 6.58
CA ILE A 195 5.35 5.69 6.84
C ILE A 195 5.84 6.31 5.52
N VAL A 196 5.96 5.54 4.45
CA VAL A 196 6.34 6.05 3.11
C VAL A 196 5.35 7.10 2.60
N CYS A 197 4.05 6.86 2.76
CA CYS A 197 3.02 7.83 2.35
C CYS A 197 3.09 9.12 3.18
N ILE A 198 3.24 9.00 4.52
CA ILE A 198 3.40 10.15 5.42
C ILE A 198 4.65 10.95 5.05
N LEU A 199 5.79 10.29 4.83
CA LEU A 199 7.04 10.96 4.43
C LEU A 199 6.89 11.73 3.11
N LYS A 200 6.21 11.16 2.10
CA LYS A 200 5.94 11.87 0.83
C LYS A 200 5.01 13.07 1.01
N ILE A 201 4.03 13.00 1.91
CA ILE A 201 3.16 14.14 2.27
C ILE A 201 3.95 15.21 3.02
N CYS A 202 4.75 14.84 4.03
CA CYS A 202 5.60 15.79 4.75
C CYS A 202 6.59 16.50 3.81
N LEU A 203 7.18 15.77 2.87
CA LEU A 203 8.09 16.31 1.86
C LEU A 203 7.39 17.27 0.89
N LEU A 204 6.12 17.01 0.53
CA LEU A 204 5.29 17.92 -0.25
C LEU A 204 4.96 19.20 0.53
N ILE A 205 4.57 19.09 1.80
CA ILE A 205 4.25 20.25 2.66
C ILE A 205 5.50 21.13 2.83
N LEU A 206 6.67 20.50 3.03
CA LEU A 206 7.95 21.20 3.12
C LEU A 206 8.31 21.94 1.81
N LEU A 207 8.10 21.28 0.66
CA LEU A 207 8.32 21.89 -0.66
C LEU A 207 7.40 23.11 -0.85
N LEU A 208 6.10 22.95 -0.65
CA LEU A 208 5.11 24.03 -0.77
C LEU A 208 5.39 25.20 0.20
N PHE A 209 5.88 24.92 1.40
CA PHE A 209 6.24 25.94 2.39
C PHE A 209 7.47 26.75 1.95
N VAL A 210 8.48 26.11 1.38
CA VAL A 210 9.68 26.80 0.88
C VAL A 210 9.36 27.58 -0.40
N GLU A 211 8.60 26.99 -1.33
CA GLU A 211 8.16 27.67 -2.54
C GLU A 211 7.30 28.91 -2.21
N PHE A 212 6.45 28.83 -1.17
CA PHE A 212 5.69 29.98 -0.66
C PHE A 212 6.59 31.11 -0.16
N LEU A 213 7.71 30.79 0.50
CA LEU A 213 8.70 31.77 0.97
C LEU A 213 9.49 32.39 -0.19
N VAL A 214 9.81 31.62 -1.23
CA VAL A 214 10.63 32.06 -2.37
C VAL A 214 9.83 32.83 -3.43
N LEU A 215 8.62 32.37 -3.78
CA LEU A 215 7.81 32.92 -4.89
C LEU A 215 6.69 33.86 -4.43
N HIS A 216 6.67 34.26 -3.16
CA HIS A 216 5.75 35.24 -2.57
C HIS A 216 4.30 35.14 -3.09
N LEU A 217 3.60 34.09 -2.68
CA LEU A 217 2.15 33.92 -2.89
C LEU A 217 1.68 33.77 -4.35
N ASN A 218 2.50 33.28 -5.28
CA ASN A 218 2.01 32.98 -6.63
C ASN A 218 1.43 31.55 -6.78
N PRO A 219 0.09 31.35 -6.82
CA PRO A 219 -0.51 30.02 -6.92
C PRO A 219 -0.35 29.37 -8.31
N VAL A 220 0.13 30.12 -9.32
CA VAL A 220 0.28 29.59 -10.68
C VAL A 220 1.46 28.61 -10.77
N SER A 221 2.55 28.81 -10.01
CA SER A 221 3.69 27.88 -10.02
C SER A 221 3.33 26.49 -9.45
N TRP A 222 2.49 26.46 -8.41
CA TRP A 222 1.95 25.22 -7.84
C TRP A 222 1.17 24.41 -8.87
N LEU A 223 0.44 25.10 -9.76
CA LEU A 223 -0.33 24.48 -10.83
C LEU A 223 0.56 23.96 -11.97
N THR A 224 1.67 24.66 -12.28
CA THR A 224 2.57 24.29 -13.39
C THR A 224 3.56 23.19 -13.04
N ASP A 225 4.17 23.25 -11.86
CA ASP A 225 5.31 22.41 -11.51
C ASP A 225 4.96 21.36 -10.47
N VAL A 226 4.41 21.82 -9.33
CA VAL A 226 4.12 20.92 -8.19
C VAL A 226 3.04 19.91 -8.56
N LEU A 227 1.96 20.34 -9.23
CA LEU A 227 0.83 19.46 -9.50
C LEU A 227 1.14 18.27 -10.43
N PRO A 228 1.88 18.42 -11.56
CA PRO A 228 2.36 17.29 -12.35
C PRO A 228 3.36 16.40 -11.59
N ALA A 229 4.34 17.00 -10.91
CA ALA A 229 5.35 16.24 -10.16
C ALA A 229 4.75 15.46 -8.97
N PHE A 230 3.72 16.03 -8.33
CA PHE A 230 2.90 15.39 -7.30
C PHE A 230 2.21 14.14 -7.87
N HIS A 231 1.45 14.26 -8.96
CA HIS A 231 0.72 13.14 -9.56
C HIS A 231 1.66 12.02 -10.03
N VAL A 232 2.71 12.37 -10.76
CA VAL A 232 3.73 11.41 -11.21
C VAL A 232 4.37 10.71 -10.01
N GLY A 233 4.74 11.46 -8.98
CA GLY A 233 5.25 10.93 -7.73
C GLY A 233 4.29 9.94 -7.06
N TRP A 234 2.98 10.25 -7.01
CA TRP A 234 1.97 9.39 -6.41
C TRP A 234 1.71 8.10 -7.17
N ILE A 235 1.88 8.07 -8.49
CA ILE A 235 1.79 6.84 -9.29
C ILE A 235 2.95 5.92 -8.98
N LEU A 236 4.17 6.46 -8.89
CA LEU A 236 5.34 5.68 -8.50
C LEU A 236 5.20 5.13 -7.07
N ILE A 237 4.63 5.91 -6.15
CA ILE A 237 4.26 5.42 -4.81
C ILE A 237 3.18 4.33 -4.90
N GLN A 238 2.08 4.53 -5.62
CA GLN A 238 1.01 3.54 -5.78
C GLN A 238 1.52 2.22 -6.38
N TYR A 239 2.42 2.30 -7.38
CA TYR A 239 3.09 1.16 -7.97
C TYR A 239 4.00 0.47 -6.95
N PHE A 240 4.88 1.21 -6.25
CA PHE A 240 5.70 0.71 -5.13
C PHE A 240 4.87 0.01 -4.04
N LEU A 241 3.70 0.56 -3.69
CA LEU A 241 2.81 0.00 -2.68
C LEU A 241 2.28 -1.37 -3.12
N LEU A 242 1.78 -1.48 -4.35
CA LEU A 242 1.26 -2.74 -4.89
C LEU A 242 2.38 -3.78 -5.11
N VAL A 243 3.55 -3.34 -5.58
CA VAL A 243 4.78 -4.15 -5.70
C VAL A 243 5.15 -4.73 -4.32
N THR A 244 5.12 -3.90 -3.27
CA THR A 244 5.47 -4.33 -1.91
C THR A 244 4.49 -5.38 -1.35
N VAL A 245 3.22 -5.38 -1.76
CA VAL A 245 2.25 -6.42 -1.37
C VAL A 245 2.54 -7.73 -2.10
N ILE A 246 2.68 -7.71 -3.43
CA ILE A 246 3.00 -8.91 -4.23
C ILE A 246 4.34 -9.54 -3.77
N GLN A 247 5.34 -8.71 -3.46
CA GLN A 247 6.61 -9.16 -2.87
C GLN A 247 6.38 -9.92 -1.54
N ALA A 248 5.53 -9.37 -0.66
CA ALA A 248 5.25 -10.02 0.62
C ALA A 248 4.60 -11.40 0.44
N ASP A 249 3.66 -11.50 -0.50
CA ASP A 249 2.93 -12.72 -0.80
C ASP A 249 3.88 -13.78 -1.42
N PHE A 250 4.75 -13.42 -2.37
CA PHE A 250 5.82 -14.30 -2.89
C PHE A 250 6.73 -14.80 -1.76
N ALA A 251 7.19 -13.90 -0.90
CA ALA A 251 8.08 -14.27 0.19
C ALA A 251 7.40 -15.01 1.36
N ASP A 252 6.07 -15.09 1.41
CA ASP A 252 5.34 -16.00 2.30
C ASP A 252 5.15 -17.37 1.62
N VAL A 253 4.85 -17.41 0.32
CA VAL A 253 4.83 -18.63 -0.52
C VAL A 253 6.18 -19.36 -0.49
N ASN A 254 7.29 -18.66 -0.77
CA ASN A 254 8.63 -19.25 -0.80
C ASN A 254 9.07 -19.79 0.57
N ARG A 255 8.66 -19.14 1.67
CA ARG A 255 8.88 -19.65 3.03
C ARG A 255 8.04 -20.88 3.34
N ALA A 256 6.80 -20.94 2.84
CA ALA A 256 6.00 -22.14 2.96
C ALA A 256 6.65 -23.31 2.21
N ILE A 257 7.15 -23.12 0.97
CA ILE A 257 7.91 -24.14 0.21
C ILE A 257 9.10 -24.62 1.04
N GLN A 258 9.94 -23.69 1.52
CA GLN A 258 11.10 -24.01 2.37
C GLN A 258 10.70 -24.77 3.64
N SER A 259 9.57 -24.45 4.27
CA SER A 259 9.10 -25.16 5.47
C SER A 259 8.70 -26.60 5.18
N LEU A 260 7.98 -26.85 4.08
CA LEU A 260 7.61 -28.21 3.63
C LEU A 260 8.86 -29.03 3.25
N THR A 261 9.84 -28.41 2.58
CA THR A 261 11.10 -29.08 2.21
C THR A 261 11.97 -29.38 3.42
N ARG A 262 12.05 -28.47 4.41
CA ARG A 262 12.88 -28.65 5.61
C ARG A 262 12.34 -29.74 6.55
N ILE A 263 11.04 -29.97 6.59
CA ILE A 263 10.43 -31.11 7.31
C ILE A 263 10.92 -32.46 6.74
N ASN A 264 11.27 -32.51 5.45
CA ASN A 264 11.78 -33.70 4.77
C ASN A 264 13.31 -33.83 4.79
N ALA A 265 14.02 -32.87 5.39
CA ALA A 265 15.47 -32.90 5.59
C ALA A 265 15.78 -33.15 7.08
N PRO A 266 15.72 -34.42 7.56
CA PRO A 266 16.25 -34.75 8.88
C PRO A 266 17.74 -34.39 8.92
N ASP A 267 18.23 -33.94 10.07
CA ASP A 267 19.64 -33.59 10.24
C ASP A 267 20.54 -34.74 9.75
N LEU A 268 21.30 -34.47 8.70
CA LEU A 268 22.15 -35.41 7.95
C LEU A 268 23.29 -36.06 8.76
N ARG A 269 23.28 -35.87 10.09
CA ARG A 269 24.23 -36.44 11.06
C ARG A 269 23.70 -37.64 11.84
N LEU A 270 22.43 -38.04 11.72
CA LEU A 270 21.86 -39.15 12.51
C LEU A 270 21.17 -40.27 11.72
N GLN A 271 21.28 -40.30 10.38
CA GLN A 271 20.56 -41.27 9.54
C GLN A 271 21.44 -42.01 8.52
N SER A 272 22.69 -42.32 8.87
CA SER A 272 23.61 -43.08 8.02
C SER A 272 23.51 -44.61 8.15
N LEU A 273 22.74 -45.14 9.11
CA LEU A 273 22.83 -46.57 9.48
C LEU A 273 21.60 -47.44 9.26
N TYR A 274 20.40 -46.91 9.00
CA TYR A 274 19.24 -47.77 8.70
C TYR A 274 18.30 -47.26 7.61
N GLN A 275 18.02 -48.20 6.71
CA GLN A 275 16.95 -48.25 5.71
C GLN A 275 17.05 -47.31 4.50
N THR A 276 17.34 -47.98 3.38
CA THR A 276 16.79 -47.78 2.03
C THR A 276 15.27 -47.68 2.05
N ARG A 277 14.73 -46.61 2.65
CA ARG A 277 13.29 -46.33 2.68
C ARG A 277 12.99 -45.36 1.55
N ARG A 278 12.19 -45.80 0.57
CA ARG A 278 11.48 -44.88 -0.34
C ARG A 278 11.00 -43.68 0.46
N ILE A 279 11.30 -42.47 0.00
CA ILE A 279 10.70 -41.25 0.55
C ILE A 279 9.21 -41.33 0.22
N ILE A 280 8.43 -41.85 1.16
CA ILE A 280 6.97 -41.82 1.09
C ILE A 280 6.57 -40.38 1.41
N MET A 281 6.68 -39.49 0.40
CA MET A 281 5.98 -38.22 0.45
C MET A 281 4.50 -38.55 0.65
N ASN A 282 3.98 -38.19 1.81
CA ASN A 282 2.57 -38.35 2.09
C ASN A 282 1.77 -37.56 1.04
N ASN A 283 0.72 -38.14 0.44
CA ASN A 283 -0.05 -37.51 -0.65
C ASN A 283 -0.54 -36.10 -0.29
N SER A 284 -0.77 -35.83 1.01
CA SER A 284 -1.08 -34.50 1.55
C SER A 284 0.02 -33.46 1.28
N ILE A 285 1.30 -33.81 1.42
CA ILE A 285 2.44 -32.91 1.16
C ILE A 285 2.56 -32.62 -0.34
N VAL A 286 2.35 -33.64 -1.19
CA VAL A 286 2.32 -33.47 -2.65
C VAL A 286 1.19 -32.52 -3.06
N TYR A 287 0.00 -32.69 -2.48
CA TYR A 287 -1.15 -31.83 -2.72
C TYR A 287 -0.91 -30.38 -2.25
N GLN A 288 -0.34 -30.18 -1.05
CA GLN A 288 0.01 -28.85 -0.56
C GLN A 288 1.06 -28.16 -1.44
N LEU A 289 2.07 -28.88 -1.92
CA LEU A 289 3.12 -28.33 -2.78
C LEU A 289 2.57 -28.01 -4.19
N LEU A 290 1.68 -28.83 -4.73
CA LEU A 290 0.93 -28.53 -5.95
C LEU A 290 0.09 -27.25 -5.82
N GLN A 291 -0.64 -27.10 -4.72
CA GLN A 291 -1.45 -25.90 -4.47
C GLN A 291 -0.57 -24.65 -4.27
N LEU A 292 0.59 -24.80 -3.65
CA LEU A 292 1.53 -23.70 -3.43
C LEU A 292 2.21 -23.24 -4.73
N ARG A 293 2.48 -24.17 -5.65
CA ARG A 293 2.90 -23.87 -7.03
C ARG A 293 1.80 -23.14 -7.81
N ASP A 294 0.55 -23.55 -7.65
CA ASP A 294 -0.61 -22.93 -8.32
C ASP A 294 -0.76 -21.46 -7.88
N VAL A 295 -0.66 -21.21 -6.57
CA VAL A 295 -0.60 -19.86 -6.00
C VAL A 295 0.59 -19.08 -6.58
N HIS A 296 1.80 -19.65 -6.62
CA HIS A 296 2.97 -18.98 -7.21
C HIS A 296 2.76 -18.62 -8.70
N CYS A 297 2.18 -19.50 -9.50
CA CYS A 297 1.84 -19.23 -10.89
C CYS A 297 0.85 -18.06 -11.02
N HIS A 298 -0.20 -18.03 -10.19
CA HIS A 298 -1.14 -16.90 -10.19
C HIS A 298 -0.52 -15.59 -9.69
N LEU A 299 0.44 -15.61 -8.75
CA LEU A 299 1.21 -14.40 -8.42
C LEU A 299 2.04 -13.90 -9.62
N CYS A 300 2.66 -14.79 -10.39
CA CYS A 300 3.38 -14.41 -11.61
C CYS A 300 2.44 -13.75 -12.64
N GLU A 301 1.27 -14.35 -12.90
CA GLU A 301 0.25 -13.76 -13.80
C GLU A 301 -0.20 -12.36 -13.34
N ILE A 302 -0.40 -12.15 -12.03
CA ILE A 302 -0.78 -10.84 -11.46
C ILE A 302 0.38 -9.84 -11.61
N SER A 303 1.62 -10.27 -11.38
CA SER A 303 2.81 -9.44 -11.54
C SER A 303 2.98 -8.98 -12.99
N GLU A 304 2.68 -9.85 -13.97
CA GLU A 304 2.69 -9.52 -15.40
C GLU A 304 1.54 -8.57 -15.78
N ASP A 305 0.29 -8.89 -15.41
CA ASP A 305 -0.90 -8.02 -15.59
C ASP A 305 -0.62 -6.61 -15.04
N MET A 306 0.02 -6.54 -13.87
CA MET A 306 0.39 -5.31 -13.18
C MET A 306 1.52 -4.54 -13.88
N SER A 307 2.61 -5.22 -14.25
CA SER A 307 3.70 -4.60 -15.01
C SER A 307 3.17 -4.00 -16.32
N SER A 308 2.32 -4.75 -17.03
CA SER A 308 1.62 -4.29 -18.23
C SER A 308 0.80 -3.03 -17.97
N PHE A 309 -0.03 -3.00 -16.92
CA PHE A 309 -0.83 -1.83 -16.56
C PHE A 309 0.00 -0.57 -16.28
N TYR A 310 1.06 -0.68 -15.49
CA TYR A 310 1.85 0.48 -15.05
C TYR A 310 2.92 0.91 -16.05
N SER A 311 3.33 0.04 -16.98
CA SER A 311 4.42 0.26 -17.94
C SER A 311 4.41 1.65 -18.59
N LEU A 312 3.32 2.01 -19.27
CA LEU A 312 3.21 3.26 -20.03
C LEU A 312 3.11 4.51 -19.12
N PRO A 313 2.22 4.57 -18.09
CA PRO A 313 2.21 5.67 -17.13
C PRO A 313 3.56 5.90 -16.42
N VAL A 314 4.25 4.82 -16.04
CA VAL A 314 5.56 4.90 -15.37
C VAL A 314 6.65 5.35 -16.33
N LEU A 315 6.66 4.90 -17.59
CA LEU A 315 7.62 5.35 -18.60
C LEU A 315 7.55 6.86 -18.83
N PHE A 316 6.36 7.40 -19.12
CA PHE A 316 6.15 8.84 -19.29
C PHE A 316 6.46 9.62 -18.01
N GLY A 317 6.11 9.07 -16.84
CA GLY A 317 6.46 9.63 -15.55
C GLY A 317 7.96 9.74 -15.31
N ILE A 318 8.73 8.68 -15.56
CA ILE A 318 10.20 8.68 -15.38
C ILE A 318 10.87 9.66 -16.33
N VAL A 319 10.46 9.72 -17.61
CA VAL A 319 10.99 10.70 -18.57
C VAL A 319 10.75 12.14 -18.09
N PHE A 320 9.54 12.44 -17.58
CA PHE A 320 9.22 13.75 -17.02
C PHE A 320 10.07 14.09 -15.78
N LEU A 321 10.21 13.16 -14.83
CA LEU A 321 11.03 13.38 -13.63
C LEU A 321 12.50 13.59 -13.98
N PHE A 322 13.02 12.86 -14.98
CA PHE A 322 14.41 13.01 -15.43
C PHE A 322 14.66 14.38 -16.09
N LEU A 323 13.75 14.84 -16.94
CA LEU A 323 13.81 16.19 -17.53
C LEU A 323 13.69 17.29 -16.44
N SER A 324 12.79 17.11 -15.48
CA SER A 324 12.67 18.01 -14.33
C SER A 324 13.91 18.01 -13.43
N LEU A 325 14.60 16.88 -13.30
CA LEU A 325 15.88 16.79 -12.58
C LEU A 325 17.01 17.50 -13.33
N ILE A 326 17.08 17.40 -14.66
CA ILE A 326 18.03 18.18 -15.48
C ILE A 326 17.78 19.68 -15.31
N TYR A 327 16.51 20.11 -15.37
CA TYR A 327 16.13 21.51 -15.17
C TYR A 327 16.56 22.03 -13.78
N ASN A 328 16.19 21.32 -12.71
CA ASN A 328 16.60 21.71 -11.35
C ASN A 328 18.12 21.64 -11.16
N GLY A 329 18.81 20.66 -11.77
CA GLY A 329 20.27 20.56 -11.75
C GLY A 329 20.96 21.74 -12.44
N TYR A 330 20.39 22.28 -13.51
CA TYR A 330 20.88 23.50 -14.16
C TYR A 330 20.78 24.72 -13.22
N TYR A 331 19.64 24.91 -12.55
CA TYR A 331 19.50 25.99 -11.56
C TYR A 331 20.42 25.80 -10.36
N PHE A 332 20.62 24.57 -9.88
CA PHE A 332 21.57 24.26 -8.80
C PHE A 332 23.00 24.67 -9.18
N LEU A 333 23.45 24.31 -10.39
CA LEU A 333 24.76 24.68 -10.90
C LEU A 333 24.90 26.21 -11.07
N LEU A 334 23.83 26.88 -11.53
CA LEU A 334 23.80 28.33 -11.73
C LEU A 334 23.94 29.08 -10.40
N PHE A 335 23.21 28.68 -9.36
CA PHE A 335 23.35 29.26 -8.02
C PHE A 335 24.73 28.97 -7.39
N LEU A 336 25.31 27.80 -7.65
CA LEU A 336 26.66 27.46 -7.18
C LEU A 336 27.75 28.34 -7.84
N LEU A 337 27.54 28.80 -9.07
CA LEU A 337 28.49 29.64 -9.80
C LEU A 337 28.43 31.12 -9.39
N MET A 338 27.26 31.59 -8.94
CA MET A 338 27.00 32.98 -8.51
C MET A 338 27.45 33.22 -7.06
N THR A 339 28.75 33.01 -6.83
CA THR A 339 29.38 32.88 -5.49
C THR A 339 29.33 34.15 -4.63
N ASP A 340 29.16 35.34 -5.22
CA ASP A 340 29.37 36.61 -4.52
C ASP A 340 28.23 37.02 -3.56
N ASP A 341 27.04 36.40 -3.68
CA ASP A 341 25.80 36.82 -2.98
C ASP A 341 25.08 35.67 -2.24
N ILE A 342 25.81 34.64 -1.80
CA ILE A 342 25.27 33.37 -1.24
C ILE A 342 24.21 33.57 -0.14
N LEU A 343 24.33 34.61 0.69
CA LEU A 343 23.35 34.90 1.75
C LEU A 343 21.98 35.30 1.20
N ASN A 344 21.93 36.11 0.13
CA ASN A 344 20.70 36.54 -0.53
C ASN A 344 19.99 35.38 -1.26
N TYR A 345 20.74 34.42 -1.81
CA TYR A 345 20.19 33.29 -2.56
C TYR A 345 19.94 32.02 -1.73
N SER A 346 20.17 32.06 -0.42
CA SER A 346 20.08 30.92 0.50
C SER A 346 18.76 30.14 0.42
N TYR A 347 17.61 30.83 0.32
CA TYR A 347 16.30 30.19 0.16
C TYR A 347 16.10 29.52 -1.21
N GLY A 348 16.64 30.10 -2.29
CA GLY A 348 16.55 29.54 -3.64
C GLY A 348 17.38 28.26 -3.82
N ILE A 349 18.56 28.21 -3.19
CA ILE A 349 19.38 26.98 -3.15
C ILE A 349 18.63 25.88 -2.39
N LEU A 350 17.99 26.21 -1.27
CA LEU A 350 17.22 25.26 -0.46
C LEU A 350 16.00 24.71 -1.22
N ASP A 351 15.27 25.56 -1.94
CA ASP A 351 14.16 25.16 -2.81
C ASP A 351 14.58 24.14 -3.87
N VAL A 352 15.66 24.43 -4.62
CA VAL A 352 16.18 23.52 -5.66
C VAL A 352 16.65 22.17 -5.06
N ILE A 353 17.29 22.18 -3.89
CA ILE A 353 17.68 20.94 -3.19
C ILE A 353 16.43 20.13 -2.80
N LEU A 354 15.39 20.78 -2.26
CA LEU A 354 14.13 20.09 -1.92
C LEU A 354 13.42 19.53 -3.15
N TRP A 355 13.42 20.26 -4.27
CA TRP A 355 12.93 19.77 -5.56
C TRP A 355 13.64 18.49 -5.99
N ILE A 356 14.97 18.47 -5.97
CA ILE A 356 15.78 17.30 -6.32
C ILE A 356 15.42 16.11 -5.41
N ILE A 357 15.33 16.32 -4.09
CA ILE A 357 14.92 15.28 -3.13
C ILE A 357 13.50 14.78 -3.41
N PHE A 358 12.55 15.68 -3.69
CA PHE A 358 11.15 15.36 -3.97
C PHE A 358 10.98 14.50 -5.22
N LEU A 359 11.77 14.76 -6.27
CA LEU A 359 11.77 14.01 -7.52
C LEU A 359 12.47 12.65 -7.38
N ILE A 360 13.61 12.58 -6.68
CA ILE A 360 14.39 11.33 -6.52
C ILE A 360 13.72 10.34 -5.56
N TYR A 361 13.07 10.81 -4.48
CA TYR A 361 12.47 9.96 -3.44
C TYR A 361 11.60 8.80 -3.98
N PRO A 362 10.57 9.04 -4.83
CA PRO A 362 9.74 7.95 -5.35
C PRO A 362 10.49 7.02 -6.32
N ILE A 363 11.45 7.53 -7.09
CA ILE A 363 12.27 6.72 -8.00
C ILE A 363 13.14 5.75 -7.19
N SER A 364 13.87 6.26 -6.19
CA SER A 364 14.74 5.44 -5.33
C SER A 364 13.97 4.34 -4.60
N LEU A 365 12.78 4.65 -4.06
CA LEU A 365 11.91 3.65 -3.44
C LEU A 365 11.49 2.55 -4.41
N LEU A 366 11.04 2.94 -5.61
CA LEU A 366 10.55 1.99 -6.60
C LEU A 366 11.67 1.08 -7.13
N THR A 367 12.81 1.65 -7.52
CA THR A 367 13.97 0.88 -8.01
C THR A 367 14.43 -0.14 -6.97
N ASN A 368 14.60 0.29 -5.72
CA ASN A 368 14.99 -0.60 -4.62
C ASN A 368 13.99 -1.75 -4.34
N ARG A 369 12.71 -1.58 -4.72
CA ARG A 369 11.71 -2.66 -4.62
C ARG A 369 11.72 -3.58 -5.83
N ILE A 370 11.82 -3.06 -7.05
CA ILE A 370 11.88 -3.88 -8.26
C ILE A 370 13.09 -4.81 -8.20
N THR A 371 14.27 -4.32 -7.80
CA THR A 371 15.47 -5.15 -7.60
C THR A 371 15.24 -6.27 -6.58
N ARG A 372 14.43 -6.05 -5.53
CA ARG A 372 14.12 -7.07 -4.53
C ARG A 372 13.08 -8.09 -4.98
N ILE A 373 12.09 -7.70 -5.80
CA ILE A 373 11.18 -8.67 -6.41
C ILE A 373 11.94 -9.60 -7.35
N LEU A 374 12.86 -9.07 -8.16
CA LEU A 374 13.65 -9.89 -9.08
C LEU A 374 14.37 -11.03 -8.32
N ILE A 375 14.98 -10.71 -7.17
CA ILE A 375 15.67 -11.67 -6.27
C ILE A 375 14.71 -12.64 -5.55
N GLU A 376 13.40 -12.38 -5.52
CA GLU A 376 12.41 -13.26 -4.86
C GLU A 376 11.58 -14.08 -5.87
N VAL A 377 11.66 -13.76 -7.16
CA VAL A 377 11.00 -14.47 -8.27
C VAL A 377 11.96 -15.45 -8.98
N GLU A 378 13.27 -15.17 -8.93
CA GLU A 378 14.38 -16.03 -9.37
C GLU A 378 14.82 -17.02 -8.27
#